data_AF-A0A453PTM7-F1
#
_entry.id   AF-A0A453PTM7-F1
#
_cell.length_a   1.000
_cell.length_b   1.000
_cell.length_c   1.000
_cell.angle_alpha   90.00
_cell.angle_beta   90.00
_cell.angle_gamma   90.00
#
_symmetry.space_group_name_H-M   'P 1'
#
loop_
_entity.id
_entity.type
_entity.pdbx_description
1 polymer ?
#
loop_
_entity_poly.entity_id
_entity_poly.type
_entity_poly.pdbx_seq_one_letter_code
_entity_poly.pdbx_strand_id
1 'polypeptide(L)'
;NGKMLRSIKSHDVAIICLNWAEDEPLSRTDKEDLLSYEDRTTRFFPPAPVMPRIGGLNSGDTGLADENEEAIQAFSSASCQRFNILCTGDKDGCICFSIFGIFPIGKININKVPIHVQSSGKRTSYRLQDVSISKVSLSRNLHQLVLLCSGKLINTDNLSLSNDLSVGVHCLHLDTSIFSNRKNELHQVSQQASSIQDLVEVVRASISMMSKQWSNAMNLFHEKFSALPSLLTA
;
A
#
# COMPACT_ATOMS: atom_id res chain seq x y z
N ASN A 1 15.77 9.82 8.92
CA ASN A 1 15.94 11.21 8.43
C ASN A 1 14.63 11.95 8.11
N GLY A 2 13.44 11.45 8.51
CA GLY A 2 12.16 12.15 8.27
C GLY A 2 11.73 12.30 6.79
N LYS A 3 12.56 11.86 5.84
CA LYS A 3 12.26 11.84 4.41
C LYS A 3 11.12 10.86 4.12
N MET A 4 10.07 11.34 3.48
CA MET A 4 8.99 10.49 2.97
C MET A 4 9.53 9.62 1.84
N LEU A 5 9.52 8.29 2.03
CA LEU A 5 9.98 7.33 1.02
C LEU A 5 8.87 6.98 0.03
N ARG A 6 7.63 6.86 0.51
CA ARG A 6 6.48 6.49 -0.30
C ARG A 6 5.20 7.07 0.29
N SER A 7 4.23 7.35 -0.55
CA SER A 7 2.88 7.73 -0.16
C SER A 7 1.86 6.96 -1.01
N ILE A 8 0.85 6.39 -0.36
CA ILE A 8 -0.15 5.54 -0.99
C ILE A 8 -1.53 5.93 -0.46
N LYS A 9 -2.50 6.06 -1.37
CA LYS A 9 -3.90 6.28 -1.00
C LYS A 9 -4.61 4.92 -0.91
N SER A 10 -4.77 4.40 0.30
CA SER A 10 -5.48 3.13 0.57
C SER A 10 -6.93 3.32 1.03
N HIS A 11 -7.27 4.48 1.58
CA HIS A 11 -8.61 4.83 2.04
C HIS A 11 -9.06 6.16 1.42
N ASP A 12 -10.37 6.32 1.27
CA ASP A 12 -10.99 7.60 0.88
C ASP A 12 -11.17 8.54 2.08
N VAL A 13 -10.89 8.01 3.27
CA VAL A 13 -11.28 8.58 4.55
C VAL A 13 -10.16 8.37 5.57
N ALA A 14 -10.21 9.06 6.70
CA ALA A 14 -9.18 9.01 7.73
C ALA A 14 -8.96 7.58 8.27
N ILE A 15 -7.70 7.15 8.23
CA ILE A 15 -7.22 5.92 8.85
C ILE A 15 -7.13 6.16 10.36
N ILE A 16 -7.76 5.29 11.16
CA ILE A 16 -7.75 5.38 12.63
C ILE A 16 -6.68 4.46 13.21
N CYS A 17 -6.50 3.26 12.65
CA CYS A 17 -5.60 2.27 13.20
C CYS A 17 -4.85 1.51 12.10
N LEU A 18 -3.68 1.00 12.44
CA LEU A 18 -2.84 0.17 11.58
C LEU A 18 -2.26 -1.01 12.35
N ASN A 19 -2.01 -2.10 11.64
CA ASN A 19 -1.29 -3.26 12.15
C ASN A 19 -0.41 -3.83 11.03
N TRP A 20 0.87 -3.93 11.30
CA TRP A 20 1.82 -4.55 10.38
C TRP A 20 2.19 -5.92 10.93
N ALA A 21 1.79 -6.97 10.22
CA ALA A 21 2.07 -8.35 10.60
C ALA A 21 3.11 -8.93 9.65
N GLU A 22 4.15 -9.52 10.23
CA GLU A 22 5.14 -10.32 9.51
C GLU A 22 4.85 -11.80 9.75
N ASP A 23 4.95 -12.60 8.70
CA ASP A 23 4.80 -14.06 8.78
C ASP A 23 5.86 -14.64 9.72
N GLU A 24 5.50 -15.62 10.56
CA GLU A 24 6.45 -16.31 11.43
C GLU A 24 7.31 -17.28 10.60
N PRO A 25 8.62 -17.46 10.87
CA PRO A 25 9.38 -18.44 10.12
C PRO A 25 8.87 -19.81 10.57
N LEU A 26 8.21 -20.57 9.69
CA LEU A 26 7.99 -21.98 9.98
C LEU A 26 9.36 -22.59 10.29
N SER A 27 9.47 -23.23 11.47
CA SER A 27 10.65 -23.99 11.85
C SER A 27 11.05 -24.88 10.67
N ARG A 28 12.23 -24.64 10.09
CA ARG A 28 12.74 -25.34 8.90
C ARG A 28 12.63 -26.85 9.12
N THR A 29 11.60 -27.46 8.54
CA THR A 29 11.63 -28.87 8.19
C THR A 29 12.21 -28.94 6.79
N ASP A 30 13.40 -29.54 6.69
CA ASP A 30 14.33 -29.57 5.54
C ASP A 30 13.79 -30.19 4.22
N LYS A 31 12.49 -30.11 3.94
CA LYS A 31 11.84 -30.71 2.77
C LYS A 31 11.00 -29.74 1.93
N GLU A 32 10.83 -28.49 2.35
CA GLU A 32 10.09 -27.45 1.60
C GLU A 32 10.98 -26.45 0.85
N ASP A 33 12.30 -26.67 0.80
CA ASP A 33 13.24 -25.87 -0.01
C ASP A 33 13.02 -26.01 -1.54
N LEU A 34 12.04 -26.80 -1.98
CA LEU A 34 11.83 -27.10 -3.39
C LEU A 34 11.01 -26.05 -4.17
N LEU A 35 10.38 -25.06 -3.52
CA LEU A 35 9.45 -24.12 -4.17
C LEU A 35 9.56 -22.66 -3.68
N SER A 36 10.73 -22.22 -3.20
CA SER A 36 10.95 -20.77 -3.06
C SER A 36 11.05 -20.16 -4.46
N TYR A 37 10.05 -19.35 -4.83
CA TYR A 37 10.11 -18.62 -6.09
C TYR A 37 11.28 -17.64 -6.04
N GLU A 38 12.16 -17.78 -7.02
CA GLU A 38 13.25 -16.85 -7.23
C GLU A 38 12.88 -15.94 -8.40
N ASP A 39 12.85 -14.63 -8.17
CA ASP A 39 12.68 -13.68 -9.27
C ASP A 39 13.92 -13.68 -10.17
N ARG A 40 13.77 -14.28 -11.35
CA ARG A 40 14.84 -14.38 -12.36
C ARG A 40 14.87 -13.20 -13.32
N THR A 41 13.99 -12.22 -13.17
CA THR A 41 13.91 -11.05 -14.06
C THR A 41 15.27 -10.35 -14.15
N THR A 42 15.96 -10.21 -13.04
CA THR A 42 17.30 -9.60 -12.95
C THR A 42 18.41 -10.36 -13.69
N ARG A 43 18.18 -11.65 -14.04
CA ARG A 43 19.14 -12.45 -14.83
C ARG A 43 19.07 -12.14 -16.32
N PHE A 44 17.94 -11.62 -16.80
CA PHE A 44 17.69 -11.40 -18.22
C PHE A 44 17.57 -9.92 -18.59
N PHE A 45 17.12 -9.09 -17.66
CA PHE A 45 16.94 -7.66 -17.89
C PHE A 45 18.07 -6.85 -17.25
N PRO A 46 18.50 -5.75 -17.89
CA PRO A 46 19.39 -4.81 -17.24
C PRO A 46 18.74 -4.26 -15.95
N PRO A 47 19.53 -3.72 -15.02
CA PRO A 47 18.99 -3.09 -13.82
C PRO A 47 17.97 -2.02 -14.19
N ALA A 48 16.97 -1.84 -13.32
CA ALA A 48 15.92 -0.87 -13.54
C ALA A 48 16.53 0.52 -13.79
N PRO A 49 16.00 1.28 -14.77
CA PRO A 49 16.48 2.63 -15.03
C PRO A 49 16.35 3.47 -13.76
N VAL A 50 17.36 4.28 -13.48
CA VAL A 50 17.37 5.21 -12.35
C VAL A 50 16.82 6.55 -12.82
N MET A 51 16.18 7.28 -11.92
CA MET A 51 15.68 8.62 -12.21
C MET A 51 16.83 9.52 -12.73
N PRO A 52 16.66 10.17 -13.88
CA PRO A 52 17.76 10.91 -14.49
C PRO A 52 18.15 12.10 -13.61
N ARG A 53 19.47 12.25 -13.39
CA ARG A 53 20.05 13.31 -12.54
C ARG A 53 20.35 14.53 -13.39
N ILE A 54 20.01 15.72 -12.88
CA ILE A 54 20.46 16.98 -13.49
C ILE A 54 21.84 17.31 -12.90
N GLY A 55 22.89 16.84 -13.56
CA GLY A 55 24.22 17.40 -13.36
C GLY A 55 24.36 18.68 -14.17
N GLY A 56 24.74 19.80 -13.53
CA GLY A 56 25.30 20.96 -14.24
C GLY A 56 24.47 22.24 -14.35
N LEU A 57 23.39 22.44 -13.57
CA LEU A 57 22.78 23.76 -13.44
C LEU A 57 23.03 24.31 -12.02
N ASN A 58 24.04 25.19 -11.95
CA ASN A 58 24.49 26.02 -10.84
C ASN A 58 25.13 25.27 -9.66
N SER A 59 26.47 25.31 -9.66
CA SER A 59 27.31 25.11 -8.48
C SER A 59 26.83 26.00 -7.34
N GLY A 60 26.36 25.39 -6.25
CA GLY A 60 25.95 26.14 -5.07
C GLY A 60 25.37 25.30 -3.95
N ASP A 61 24.53 24.30 -4.23
CA ASP A 61 23.88 23.55 -3.16
C ASP A 61 23.31 22.22 -3.65
N THR A 62 23.98 21.10 -3.35
CA THR A 62 23.43 19.76 -3.09
C THR A 62 24.54 18.71 -3.10
N GLY A 63 25.40 18.75 -2.10
CA GLY A 63 26.36 17.68 -1.84
C GLY A 63 25.78 16.60 -0.93
N LEU A 64 24.66 15.94 -1.27
CA LEU A 64 24.10 14.82 -0.46
C LEU A 64 23.22 13.83 -1.27
N ALA A 65 23.25 13.85 -2.60
CA ALA A 65 22.31 13.05 -3.42
C ALA A 65 22.84 11.65 -3.78
N ASP A 66 24.15 11.41 -3.72
CA ASP A 66 24.77 10.21 -4.32
C ASP A 66 24.58 8.94 -3.46
N GLU A 67 24.66 9.02 -2.13
CA GLU A 67 24.51 7.86 -1.24
C GLU A 67 23.04 7.46 -0.97
N ASN A 68 22.08 8.31 -1.35
CA ASN A 68 20.72 8.27 -0.84
C ASN A 68 19.76 7.43 -1.70
N GLU A 69 20.06 7.21 -2.98
CA GLU A 69 19.20 6.43 -3.90
C GLU A 69 19.55 4.94 -3.92
N GLU A 70 20.83 4.57 -3.78
CA GLU A 70 21.24 3.18 -3.56
C GLU A 70 20.58 2.62 -2.29
N ALA A 71 20.43 3.46 -1.26
CA ALA A 71 19.69 3.13 -0.05
C ALA A 71 18.20 2.87 -0.34
N ILE A 72 17.52 3.67 -1.18
CA ILE A 72 16.09 3.50 -1.50
C ILE A 72 15.84 2.21 -2.29
N GLN A 73 16.69 1.90 -3.27
CA GLN A 73 16.66 0.64 -4.00
C GLN A 73 16.92 -0.56 -3.07
N ALA A 74 17.84 -0.41 -2.11
CA ALA A 74 18.13 -1.41 -1.08
C ALA A 74 16.97 -1.62 -0.09
N PHE A 75 16.22 -0.57 0.28
CA PHE A 75 15.05 -0.70 1.17
C PHE A 75 13.84 -1.36 0.47
N SER A 76 13.59 -1.05 -0.81
CA SER A 76 12.51 -1.68 -1.59
C SER A 76 12.77 -3.19 -1.75
N SER A 77 14.01 -3.57 -2.08
CA SER A 77 14.42 -4.97 -2.24
C SER A 77 14.55 -5.75 -0.92
N ALA A 78 14.99 -5.13 0.18
CA ALA A 78 15.08 -5.78 1.48
C ALA A 78 13.71 -6.06 2.12
N SER A 79 12.73 -5.17 1.93
CA SER A 79 11.37 -5.33 2.50
C SER A 79 10.59 -6.53 1.93
N CYS A 80 10.97 -6.98 0.72
CA CYS A 80 10.35 -8.12 0.04
C CYS A 80 10.94 -9.48 0.43
N GLN A 81 11.97 -9.52 1.29
CA GLN A 81 12.59 -10.78 1.72
C GLN A 81 11.65 -11.63 2.57
N ARG A 82 10.77 -10.99 3.34
CA ARG A 82 9.83 -11.66 4.23
C ARG A 82 8.41 -11.19 3.95
N PHE A 83 7.52 -12.16 3.76
CA PHE A 83 6.11 -11.88 3.54
C PHE A 83 5.53 -11.12 4.74
N ASN A 84 4.93 -9.96 4.47
CA ASN A 84 4.31 -9.12 5.49
C ASN A 84 3.09 -8.40 4.92
N ILE A 85 2.08 -8.20 5.77
CA ILE A 85 0.81 -7.56 5.44
C ILE A 85 0.59 -6.38 6.38
N LEU A 86 0.36 -5.21 5.80
CA LEU A 86 -0.15 -4.02 6.46
C LEU A 86 -1.68 -4.03 6.38
N CYS A 87 -2.32 -4.07 7.54
CA CYS A 87 -3.76 -3.90 7.70
C CYS A 87 -4.05 -2.49 8.21
N THR A 88 -4.93 -1.76 7.54
CA THR A 88 -5.36 -0.41 7.95
C THR A 88 -6.87 -0.37 8.12
N GLY A 89 -7.34 0.26 9.19
CA GLY A 89 -8.76 0.44 9.49
C GLY A 89 -9.15 1.91 9.51
N ASP A 90 -10.29 2.24 8.90
CA ASP A 90 -10.80 3.62 8.84
C ASP A 90 -12.05 3.86 9.69
N LYS A 91 -12.43 5.14 9.75
CA LYS A 91 -13.59 5.62 10.50
C LYS A 91 -14.95 5.18 9.93
N ASP A 92 -14.99 4.67 8.71
CA ASP A 92 -16.23 4.27 8.02
C ASP A 92 -16.35 2.73 7.94
N GLY A 93 -15.58 2.01 8.77
CA GLY A 93 -15.74 0.56 8.92
C GLY A 93 -15.07 -0.24 7.82
N CYS A 94 -14.14 0.34 7.05
CA CYS A 94 -13.39 -0.37 6.05
C CYS A 94 -11.98 -0.74 6.53
N ILE A 95 -11.58 -1.95 6.16
CA ILE A 95 -10.24 -2.49 6.37
C ILE A 95 -9.60 -2.66 5.01
N CYS A 96 -8.40 -2.14 4.82
CA CYS A 96 -7.59 -2.37 3.63
C CYS A 96 -6.37 -3.23 4.00
N PHE A 97 -6.00 -4.11 3.08
CA PHE A 97 -4.84 -4.98 3.22
C PHE A 97 -3.83 -4.63 2.13
N SER A 98 -2.57 -4.48 2.51
CA SER A 98 -1.48 -4.21 1.59
C SER A 98 -0.28 -5.09 1.90
N ILE A 99 0.23 -5.83 0.92
CA ILE A 99 1.47 -6.58 1.06
C ILE A 99 2.65 -5.62 0.92
N PHE A 100 3.68 -5.78 1.76
CA PHE A 100 4.86 -4.90 1.86
C PHE A 100 4.53 -3.44 2.19
N GLY A 101 3.28 -3.15 2.58
CA GLY A 101 2.76 -1.79 2.70
C GLY A 101 2.68 -1.03 1.37
N ILE A 102 2.85 -1.73 0.23
CA ILE A 102 2.90 -1.13 -1.12
C ILE A 102 1.76 -1.63 -2.00
N PHE A 103 1.56 -2.95 -2.06
CA PHE A 103 0.64 -3.57 -3.00
C PHE A 103 -0.72 -3.85 -2.34
N PRO A 104 -1.80 -3.12 -2.69
CA PRO A 104 -3.12 -3.34 -2.12
C PRO A 104 -3.73 -4.66 -2.64
N ILE A 105 -4.11 -5.55 -1.73
CA ILE A 105 -4.66 -6.87 -2.09
C ILE A 105 -6.15 -7.02 -1.87
N GLY A 106 -6.76 -6.16 -1.06
CA GLY A 106 -8.17 -6.28 -0.77
C GLY A 106 -8.69 -5.24 0.22
N LYS A 107 -10.02 -5.12 0.24
CA LYS A 107 -10.77 -4.24 1.14
C LYS A 107 -12.00 -4.96 1.66
N ILE A 108 -12.24 -4.89 2.96
CA ILE A 108 -13.45 -5.40 3.62
C ILE A 108 -14.21 -4.22 4.22
N ASN A 109 -15.49 -4.09 3.91
CA ASN A 109 -16.37 -3.11 4.56
C ASN A 109 -17.29 -3.82 5.55
N ILE A 110 -17.05 -3.62 6.85
CA ILE A 110 -17.78 -4.28 7.94
C ILE A 110 -19.25 -3.90 7.93
N ASN A 111 -19.62 -2.70 7.45
CA ASN A 111 -21.02 -2.33 7.29
C ASN A 111 -21.77 -3.21 6.28
N LYS A 112 -21.09 -4.00 5.46
CA LYS A 112 -21.70 -4.91 4.47
C LYS A 112 -21.58 -6.37 4.85
N VAL A 113 -20.88 -6.71 5.93
CA VAL A 113 -20.67 -8.10 6.36
C VAL A 113 -21.84 -8.54 7.24
N PRO A 114 -22.58 -9.60 6.87
CA PRO A 114 -23.61 -10.17 7.73
C PRO A 114 -22.96 -10.99 8.86
N ILE A 115 -23.38 -10.73 10.09
CA ILE A 115 -22.95 -11.46 11.28
C ILE A 115 -24.04 -12.46 11.64
N HIS A 116 -23.71 -13.74 11.53
CA HIS A 116 -24.64 -14.81 11.87
C HIS A 116 -24.36 -15.29 13.29
N VAL A 117 -25.35 -15.17 14.16
CA VAL A 117 -25.28 -15.72 15.52
C VAL A 117 -26.27 -16.86 15.62
N GLN A 118 -25.80 -18.04 16.01
CA GLN A 118 -26.66 -19.18 16.29
C GLN A 118 -26.85 -19.27 17.80
N SER A 119 -28.08 -19.05 18.26
CA SER A 119 -28.46 -19.17 19.67
C SER A 119 -29.73 -20.00 19.77
N SER A 120 -29.71 -21.06 20.59
CA SER A 120 -30.87 -21.92 20.86
C SER A 120 -31.60 -22.43 19.59
N GLY A 121 -30.84 -22.88 18.59
CA GLY A 121 -31.38 -23.45 17.35
C GLY A 121 -31.93 -22.44 16.32
N LYS A 122 -32.05 -21.16 16.68
CA LYS A 122 -32.43 -20.09 15.74
C LYS A 122 -31.18 -19.37 15.23
N ARG A 123 -31.02 -19.32 13.91
CA ARG A 123 -30.00 -18.50 13.25
C ARG A 123 -30.57 -17.10 13.11
N THR A 124 -30.00 -16.15 13.83
CA THR A 124 -30.31 -14.73 13.69
C THR A 124 -29.19 -14.03 12.94
N SER A 125 -29.58 -13.24 11.95
CA SER A 125 -28.63 -12.45 11.17
C SER A 125 -28.62 -11.01 11.69
N TYR A 126 -27.41 -10.50 11.91
CA TYR A 126 -27.17 -9.14 12.33
C TYR A 126 -26.31 -8.41 11.31
N ARG A 127 -26.42 -7.10 11.31
CA ARG A 127 -25.58 -6.21 10.53
C ARG A 127 -25.13 -5.05 11.39
N LEU A 128 -23.86 -4.70 11.30
CA LEU A 128 -23.37 -3.48 11.92
C LEU A 128 -23.58 -2.30 10.97
N GLN A 129 -24.05 -1.18 11.50
CA GLN A 129 -24.20 0.09 10.79
C GLN A 129 -23.41 1.19 11.52
N ASP A 130 -23.01 2.22 10.78
CA ASP A 130 -22.24 3.36 11.26
C ASP A 130 -20.94 2.89 11.95
N VAL A 131 -20.27 1.89 11.35
CA VAL A 131 -19.11 1.24 11.94
C VAL A 131 -17.89 2.15 11.87
N SER A 132 -17.17 2.25 12.99
CA SER A 132 -15.85 2.87 13.06
C SER A 132 -14.85 1.89 13.66
N ILE A 133 -13.71 1.68 13.00
CA ILE A 133 -12.70 0.72 13.44
C ILE A 133 -11.77 1.39 14.43
N SER A 134 -11.63 0.79 15.61
CA SER A 134 -10.72 1.29 16.65
C SER A 134 -9.41 0.50 16.72
N LYS A 135 -9.46 -0.81 16.41
CA LYS A 135 -8.26 -1.65 16.39
C LYS A 135 -8.38 -2.77 15.37
N VAL A 136 -7.27 -3.07 14.72
CA VAL A 136 -7.08 -4.23 13.85
C VAL A 136 -5.85 -5.01 14.33
N SER A 137 -5.92 -6.34 14.30
CA SER A 137 -4.81 -7.21 14.66
C SER A 137 -4.85 -8.47 13.82
N LEU A 138 -3.90 -8.63 12.90
CA LEU A 138 -3.71 -9.83 12.11
C LEU A 138 -2.77 -10.79 12.86
N SER A 139 -3.13 -12.07 12.91
CA SER A 139 -2.32 -13.10 13.52
C SER A 139 -1.03 -13.33 12.73
N ARG A 140 0.04 -13.75 13.41
CA ARG A 140 1.34 -14.02 12.77
C ARG A 140 1.32 -15.17 11.78
N ASN A 141 0.44 -16.16 12.01
CA ASN A 141 0.19 -17.23 11.05
C ASN A 141 -0.73 -16.79 9.90
N LEU A 142 -1.20 -15.54 9.88
CA LEU A 142 -2.07 -14.93 8.85
C LEU A 142 -3.49 -15.53 8.75
N HIS A 143 -3.88 -16.44 9.64
CA HIS A 143 -5.18 -17.13 9.57
C HIS A 143 -6.34 -16.36 10.20
N GLN A 144 -6.05 -15.44 11.11
CA GLN A 144 -7.07 -14.82 11.95
C GLN A 144 -6.88 -13.32 12.01
N LEU A 145 -7.96 -12.59 11.80
CA LEU A 145 -8.01 -11.15 11.97
C LEU A 145 -9.00 -10.81 13.09
N VAL A 146 -8.50 -10.15 14.12
CA VAL A 146 -9.31 -9.64 15.22
C VAL A 146 -9.52 -8.14 15.03
N LEU A 147 -10.75 -7.70 15.13
CA LEU A 147 -11.15 -6.31 15.02
C LEU A 147 -11.88 -5.86 16.27
N LEU A 148 -11.60 -4.63 16.67
CA LEU A 148 -12.43 -3.88 17.59
C LEU A 148 -13.06 -2.72 16.82
N CYS A 149 -14.38 -2.60 16.89
CA CYS A 149 -15.11 -1.55 16.21
C CYS A 149 -16.29 -1.07 17.06
N SER A 150 -16.72 0.17 16.86
CA SER A 150 -17.96 0.68 17.41
C SER A 150 -19.02 0.77 16.31
N GLY A 151 -20.29 0.57 16.66
CA GLY A 151 -21.39 0.66 15.70
C GLY A 151 -22.73 0.21 16.28
N LYS A 152 -23.79 0.47 15.53
CA LYS A 152 -25.15 0.01 15.87
C LYS A 152 -25.34 -1.41 15.34
N LEU A 153 -25.77 -2.33 16.19
CA LEU A 153 -26.06 -3.71 15.80
C LEU A 153 -27.54 -3.82 15.43
N ILE A 154 -27.83 -4.13 14.18
CA ILE A 154 -29.19 -4.23 13.65
C ILE A 154 -29.53 -5.69 13.41
N ASN A 155 -30.65 -6.15 13.95
CA ASN A 155 -31.20 -7.45 13.64
C ASN A 155 -31.91 -7.38 12.28
N THR A 156 -31.42 -8.11 11.28
CA THR A 156 -32.01 -8.07 9.93
C THR A 156 -33.33 -8.84 9.86
N ASP A 157 -33.58 -9.77 10.78
CA ASP A 157 -34.76 -10.63 10.77
C ASP A 157 -35.96 -9.97 11.47
N ASN A 158 -35.72 -9.01 12.37
CA ASN A 158 -36.73 -8.29 13.14
C ASN A 158 -36.42 -6.79 13.23
N LEU A 159 -36.69 -6.07 12.13
CA LEU A 159 -36.47 -4.62 12.01
C LEU A 159 -37.34 -3.78 12.98
N SER A 160 -38.40 -4.34 13.58
CA SER A 160 -39.28 -3.61 14.50
C SER A 160 -38.67 -3.33 15.87
N LEU A 161 -37.64 -4.09 16.29
CA LEU A 161 -36.91 -3.87 17.55
C LEU A 161 -35.70 -2.94 17.40
N SER A 162 -35.38 -2.47 16.18
CA SER A 162 -34.09 -1.85 15.90
C SER A 162 -33.97 -0.36 16.28
N ASN A 163 -35.07 0.28 16.71
CA ASN A 163 -35.11 1.74 16.87
C ASN A 163 -34.38 2.28 18.11
N ASP A 164 -34.02 1.44 19.09
CA ASP A 164 -33.39 1.87 20.36
C ASP A 164 -32.05 1.18 20.66
N LEU A 165 -31.31 0.71 19.64
CA LEU A 165 -29.98 0.14 19.87
C LEU A 165 -28.92 1.23 20.01
N SER A 166 -28.40 1.37 21.23
CA SER A 166 -27.24 2.19 21.55
C SER A 166 -26.01 1.74 20.75
N VAL A 167 -25.12 2.68 20.46
CA VAL A 167 -23.84 2.39 19.82
C VAL A 167 -23.02 1.53 20.79
N GLY A 168 -22.74 0.30 20.37
CA GLY A 168 -21.94 -0.66 21.14
C GLY A 168 -20.52 -0.77 20.61
N VAL A 169 -19.63 -1.36 21.42
CA VAL A 169 -18.31 -1.80 20.99
C VAL A 169 -18.40 -3.31 20.71
N HIS A 170 -17.95 -3.71 19.52
CA HIS A 170 -18.03 -5.07 19.01
C HIS A 170 -16.63 -5.60 18.72
N CYS A 171 -16.37 -6.84 19.13
CA CYS A 171 -15.18 -7.59 18.78
C CYS A 171 -15.54 -8.60 17.69
N LEU A 172 -14.90 -8.49 16.53
CA LEU A 172 -15.13 -9.39 15.40
C LEU A 172 -13.89 -10.24 15.15
N HIS A 173 -14.13 -11.51 14.85
CA HIS A 173 -13.10 -12.45 14.45
C HIS A 173 -13.38 -12.89 13.01
N LEU A 174 -12.43 -12.64 12.11
CA LEU A 174 -12.53 -13.01 10.69
C LEU A 174 -11.49 -14.07 10.36
N ASP A 175 -11.90 -15.01 9.52
CA ASP A 175 -11.02 -15.97 8.89
C ASP A 175 -10.28 -15.30 7.73
N THR A 176 -8.95 -15.24 7.83
CA THR A 176 -8.05 -14.73 6.79
C THR A 176 -7.09 -15.80 6.29
N SER A 177 -7.41 -17.09 6.50
CA SER A 177 -6.62 -18.25 6.05
C SER A 177 -6.19 -18.19 4.58
N ILE A 178 -6.93 -17.48 3.73
CA ILE A 178 -6.55 -17.23 2.33
C ILE A 178 -5.15 -16.63 2.19
N PHE A 179 -4.72 -15.75 3.11
CA PHE A 179 -3.39 -15.14 3.07
C PHE A 179 -2.28 -16.15 3.35
N SER A 180 -2.54 -17.12 4.23
CA SER A 180 -1.59 -18.20 4.52
C SER A 180 -1.60 -19.25 3.41
N ASN A 181 -2.80 -19.69 2.98
CA ASN A 181 -2.99 -20.74 1.97
C ASN A 181 -2.41 -20.36 0.60
N ARG A 182 -2.45 -19.08 0.24
CA ARG A 182 -1.95 -18.56 -1.05
C ARG A 182 -0.72 -17.66 -0.88
N LYS A 183 0.03 -17.84 0.22
CA LYS A 183 1.15 -16.98 0.60
C LYS A 183 2.19 -16.85 -0.51
N ASN A 184 2.59 -17.96 -1.12
CA ASN A 184 3.64 -17.98 -2.13
C ASN A 184 3.22 -17.20 -3.38
N GLU A 185 1.99 -17.38 -3.86
CA GLU A 185 1.48 -16.64 -5.01
C GLU A 185 1.29 -15.15 -4.70
N LEU A 186 0.76 -14.84 -3.51
CA LEU A 186 0.62 -13.46 -3.05
C LEU A 186 1.98 -12.76 -2.94
N HIS A 187 3.01 -13.45 -2.44
CA HIS A 187 4.37 -12.93 -2.38
C HIS A 187 4.88 -12.60 -3.77
N GLN A 188 4.78 -13.55 -4.70
CA GLN A 188 5.26 -13.40 -6.08
C GLN A 188 4.59 -12.23 -6.81
N VAL A 189 3.26 -12.20 -6.78
CA VAL A 189 2.49 -11.15 -7.45
C VAL A 189 2.80 -9.79 -6.84
N SER A 190 2.93 -9.71 -5.52
CA SER A 190 3.23 -8.45 -4.84
C SER A 190 4.64 -7.95 -5.14
N GLN A 191 5.61 -8.86 -5.25
CA GLN A 191 6.98 -8.50 -5.62
C GLN A 191 7.01 -7.92 -7.04
N GLN A 192 6.44 -8.62 -8.01
CA GLN A 192 6.37 -8.16 -9.39
C GLN A 192 5.59 -6.84 -9.52
N ALA A 193 4.43 -6.73 -8.86
CA ALA A 193 3.62 -5.52 -8.89
C ALA A 193 4.33 -4.32 -8.25
N SER A 194 5.09 -4.54 -7.17
CA SER A 194 5.90 -3.50 -6.55
C SER A 194 7.01 -3.03 -7.49
N SER A 195 7.70 -3.95 -8.18
CA SER A 195 8.70 -3.59 -9.20
C SER A 195 8.10 -2.81 -10.37
N ILE A 196 6.91 -3.20 -10.84
CA ILE A 196 6.20 -2.46 -11.90
C ILE A 196 5.85 -1.04 -11.44
N GLN A 197 5.34 -0.91 -10.22
CA GLN A 197 4.98 0.40 -9.66
C GLN A 197 6.21 1.32 -9.53
N ASP A 198 7.35 0.78 -9.07
CA ASP A 198 8.61 1.53 -8.99
C ASP A 198 9.07 1.99 -10.38
N LEU A 199 8.96 1.12 -11.40
CA LEU A 199 9.26 1.50 -12.78
C LEU A 199 8.33 2.60 -13.33
N VAL A 200 7.04 2.53 -13.01
CA VAL A 200 6.05 3.56 -13.38
C VAL A 200 6.42 4.92 -12.75
N GLU A 201 6.92 4.92 -11.51
CA GLU A 201 7.40 6.14 -10.84
C GLU A 201 8.62 6.73 -11.54
N VAL A 202 9.60 5.89 -11.93
CA VAL A 202 10.77 6.32 -12.71
C VAL A 202 10.35 6.92 -14.05
N VAL A 203 9.45 6.27 -14.79
CA VAL A 203 8.97 6.77 -16.09
C VAL A 203 8.28 8.12 -15.93
N ARG A 204 7.41 8.26 -14.94
CA ARG A 204 6.71 9.53 -14.65
C ARG A 204 7.69 10.66 -14.33
N ALA A 205 8.69 10.38 -13.50
CA ALA A 205 9.70 11.36 -13.13
C ALA A 205 10.57 11.75 -14.34
N SER A 206 10.96 10.77 -15.16
CA SER A 206 11.75 10.98 -16.37
C SER A 206 11.02 11.86 -17.38
N ILE A 207 9.74 11.57 -17.66
CA ILE A 207 8.90 12.37 -18.57
C ILE A 207 8.73 13.79 -18.04
N SER A 208 8.49 13.94 -16.73
CA SER A 208 8.35 15.26 -16.10
C SER A 208 9.63 16.07 -16.23
N MET A 209 10.79 15.43 -16.06
CA MET A 209 12.08 16.08 -16.25
C MET A 209 12.32 16.48 -17.70
N MET A 210 12.06 15.57 -18.66
CA MET A 210 12.20 15.86 -20.09
C MET A 210 11.33 17.04 -20.51
N SER A 211 10.07 17.07 -20.06
CA SER A 211 9.16 18.18 -20.32
C SER A 211 9.70 19.50 -19.75
N LYS A 212 10.20 19.48 -18.50
CA LYS A 212 10.81 20.67 -17.88
C LYS A 212 12.04 21.16 -18.66
N GLN A 213 12.93 20.26 -19.06
CA GLN A 213 14.14 20.63 -19.80
C GLN A 213 13.79 21.19 -21.19
N TRP A 214 12.84 20.58 -21.89
CA TRP A 214 12.36 21.08 -23.18
C TRP A 214 11.75 22.48 -23.04
N SER A 215 10.86 22.68 -22.07
CA SER A 215 10.26 23.98 -21.81
C SER A 215 11.31 25.04 -21.48
N ASN A 216 12.30 24.72 -20.65
CA ASN A 216 13.40 25.63 -20.32
C ASN A 216 14.23 26.01 -21.56
N ALA A 217 14.58 25.03 -22.40
CA ALA A 217 15.34 25.27 -23.61
C ALA A 217 14.55 26.15 -24.60
N MET A 218 13.25 25.88 -24.77
CA MET A 218 12.39 26.67 -25.66
C MET A 218 12.18 28.09 -25.14
N ASN A 219 12.02 28.27 -23.84
CA ASN A 219 11.93 29.59 -23.21
C ASN A 219 13.22 30.39 -23.44
N LEU A 220 14.38 29.78 -23.19
CA LEU A 220 15.68 30.42 -23.43
C LEU A 220 15.86 30.78 -24.91
N PHE A 221 15.46 29.89 -25.83
CA PHE A 221 15.48 30.17 -27.26
C PHE A 221 14.61 31.37 -27.61
N HIS A 222 13.37 31.42 -27.13
CA HIS A 222 12.46 32.55 -27.36
C HIS A 222 13.01 33.86 -26.78
N GLU A 223 13.55 33.84 -25.57
CA GLU A 223 14.17 35.02 -24.95
C GLU A 223 15.31 35.55 -25.83
N LYS A 224 16.27 34.70 -26.21
CA LYS A 224 17.43 35.11 -27.03
C LYS A 224 17.01 35.57 -28.42
N PHE A 225 16.06 34.88 -29.05
CA PHE A 225 15.58 35.24 -30.38
C PHE A 225 14.73 36.51 -30.38
N SER A 226 13.96 36.78 -29.32
CA SER A 226 13.19 38.02 -29.17
C SER A 226 14.06 39.27 -28.96
N ALA A 227 15.29 39.09 -28.46
CA ALA A 227 16.27 40.18 -28.30
C ALA A 227 17.06 40.50 -29.58
N LEU A 228 16.95 39.67 -30.61
CA LEU A 228 17.69 39.81 -31.88
C LEU A 228 17.25 41.04 -32.71
N PRO A 229 15.94 41.34 -32.86
CA PRO A 229 15.49 42.54 -33.56
C PRO A 229 16.05 43.84 -32.96
N SER A 230 16.10 43.97 -31.63
CA SER A 230 16.66 45.14 -30.96
C SER A 230 18.16 45.33 -31.21
N LEU A 231 18.90 44.24 -31.48
CA LEU A 231 20.32 44.28 -31.83
C LEU A 231 20.56 44.62 -33.31
N LEU A 232 19.59 44.36 -34.19
CA LEU A 232 19.69 44.68 -35.63
C LEU A 232 19.31 46.13 -35.93
N THR A 233 18.57 46.79 -35.04
CA THR A 233 18.16 48.19 -35.17
C THR A 233 19.06 49.19 -34.44
N ALA A 234 20.08 48.71 -33.73
CA ALA A 234 21.12 49.52 -33.08
C ALA A 234 22.36 49.61 -33.97
#